data_AF-A0A9E2FGI4-F1
#
_entry.id   AF-A0A9E2FGI4-F1
#
_cell.length_a   1.000
_cell.length_b   1.000
_cell.length_c   1.000
_cell.angle_alpha   90.00
_cell.angle_beta   90.00
_cell.angle_gamma   90.00
#
_symmetry.space_group_name_H-M   'P 1'
#
loop_
_entity.id
_entity.type
_entity.pdbx_description
1 polymer ?
#
loop_
_entity_poly.entity_id
_entity_poly.type
_entity_poly.pdbx_seq_one_letter_code
_entity_poly.pdbx_strand_id
1 'polypeptide(L)'
;MTTLYRIDLRNITVLPVEVVGFRFGDEPMVPASSLWADHRGLGVWRNSDGSIGINPSGLEEMRFSPTAKDRLILASFFASGSSLPAEWLPGAPGSMEVATRFPGQDDYRWSDVYVRPPRSARGSRPVEPTIEAALDKHGFLERTDNGGLLARPGTWDVTGDLILPEGVTLEVEPGTTLRFESGAILYATAAVQVRGTRDQPVVLEPQAESWGGLVVMGAEEQSRWEHATVRGTTGIERSGWMLTGGVTFQRSAATLTRVRFVEAKSEDALNVVHARVALEECAFSDCASDAFDGDFVSGSVDRCRFAGIGGDAVDISGSTLDVLEIRAQDVIDKVVSAGESSTVTIRDLEAKKAGIAIASKDKSNVSVVGAVIREAGIGLACYCKKPMFGPASITARQIELYDTARATLVQTGSSILLNGTEQPTESLDVQALYANADAK
;
A
#
# COMPACT_ATOMS: atom_id res chain seq x y z
N MET A 1 35.40 6.69 27.65
CA MET A 1 34.33 5.73 27.35
C MET A 1 34.03 5.87 25.87
N THR A 2 34.19 4.81 25.09
CA THR A 2 33.89 4.84 23.65
C THR A 2 32.38 4.72 23.50
N THR A 3 31.72 5.74 22.95
CA THR A 3 30.29 5.67 22.66
C THR A 3 30.08 4.69 21.52
N LEU A 4 29.44 3.56 21.82
CA LEU A 4 29.01 2.59 20.81
C LEU A 4 27.68 3.06 20.23
N TYR A 5 27.65 3.27 18.91
CA TYR A 5 26.44 3.56 18.17
C TYR A 5 25.93 2.28 17.50
N ARG A 6 24.64 2.02 17.61
CA ARG A 6 23.98 0.93 16.87
C ARG A 6 23.12 1.53 15.77
N ILE A 7 23.24 0.98 14.57
CA ILE A 7 22.43 1.33 13.41
C ILE A 7 21.57 0.11 13.11
N ASP A 8 20.25 0.26 13.19
CA ASP A 8 19.34 -0.77 12.71
C ASP A 8 18.98 -0.46 11.26
N LEU A 9 19.20 -1.46 10.40
CA LEU A 9 18.87 -1.41 8.98
C LEU A 9 17.75 -2.40 8.71
N ARG A 10 16.66 -1.91 8.11
CA ARG A 10 15.52 -2.74 7.68
C ARG A 10 15.36 -2.63 6.18
N ASN A 11 15.47 -3.76 5.50
CA ASN A 11 15.06 -3.86 4.10
C ASN A 11 13.52 -3.82 4.05
N ILE A 12 13.01 -2.73 3.47
CA ILE A 12 11.57 -2.45 3.31
C ILE A 12 11.06 -2.83 1.92
N THR A 13 11.93 -3.41 1.08
CA THR A 13 11.56 -3.92 -0.24
C THR A 13 11.23 -5.40 -0.17
N VAL A 14 10.66 -5.93 -1.25
CA VAL A 14 10.34 -7.36 -1.39
C VAL A 14 11.46 -8.18 -2.00
N LEU A 15 12.51 -7.51 -2.45
CA LEU A 15 13.71 -8.14 -2.95
C LEU A 15 14.81 -8.00 -1.92
N PRO A 16 15.82 -8.88 -1.92
CA PRO A 16 16.99 -8.65 -1.11
C PRO A 16 17.71 -7.35 -1.55
N VAL A 17 18.29 -6.62 -0.61
CA VAL A 17 19.04 -5.37 -0.87
C VAL A 17 20.46 -5.53 -0.32
N GLU A 18 21.44 -5.04 -1.06
CA GLU A 18 22.84 -5.01 -0.66
C GLU A 18 23.20 -3.64 -0.08
N VAL A 19 23.76 -3.64 1.13
CA VAL A 19 24.42 -2.49 1.72
C VAL A 19 25.87 -2.48 1.26
N VAL A 20 26.25 -1.46 0.51
CA VAL A 20 27.60 -1.30 -0.03
C VAL A 20 28.51 -0.61 0.99
N GLY A 21 28.00 0.41 1.67
CA GLY A 21 28.77 1.18 2.64
C GLY A 21 27.99 2.32 3.28
N PHE A 22 28.70 3.11 4.07
CA PHE A 22 28.17 4.25 4.81
C PHE A 22 29.03 5.48 4.54
N ARG A 23 28.43 6.66 4.60
CA ARG A 23 29.13 7.94 4.55
C ARG A 23 28.75 8.77 5.76
N PHE A 24 29.72 9.47 6.35
CA PHE A 24 29.52 10.30 7.54
C PHE A 24 29.89 11.75 7.19
N GLY A 25 28.91 12.61 7.01
CA GLY A 25 29.09 13.96 6.47
C GLY A 25 29.72 13.90 5.07
N ASP A 26 30.73 14.73 4.85
CA ASP A 26 31.46 14.80 3.57
C ASP A 26 32.64 13.81 3.48
N GLU A 27 32.76 12.89 4.44
CA GLU A 27 33.86 11.91 4.45
C GLU A 27 33.71 10.84 3.35
N PRO A 28 34.81 10.18 2.95
CA PRO A 28 34.77 9.06 2.02
C PRO A 28 33.89 7.91 2.52
N MET A 29 33.35 7.11 1.59
CA MET A 29 32.57 5.91 1.94
C MET A 29 33.41 4.95 2.77
N VAL A 30 32.82 4.50 3.88
CA VAL A 30 33.29 3.39 4.69
C VAL A 30 32.57 2.11 4.22
N PRO A 31 33.28 1.08 3.73
CA PRO A 31 32.65 -0.15 3.23
C PRO A 31 31.79 -0.83 4.30
N ALA A 32 30.66 -1.42 3.92
CA ALA A 32 29.76 -2.08 4.86
C ALA A 32 30.50 -3.17 5.66
N SER A 33 31.36 -3.94 4.99
CA SER A 33 32.17 -4.99 5.60
C SER A 33 33.10 -4.56 6.73
N SER A 34 33.48 -3.28 6.84
CA SER A 34 34.37 -2.82 7.92
C SER A 34 33.62 -2.37 9.17
N LEU A 35 32.33 -2.05 9.03
CA LEU A 35 31.46 -1.61 10.12
C LEU A 35 30.51 -2.71 10.61
N TRP A 36 30.25 -3.71 9.76
CA TRP A 36 29.36 -4.81 10.09
C TRP A 36 30.04 -5.80 11.03
N ALA A 37 29.57 -5.87 12.27
CA ALA A 37 29.91 -6.98 13.16
C ALA A 37 29.28 -8.27 12.62
N ASP A 38 29.99 -9.40 12.71
CA ASP A 38 29.52 -10.72 12.25
C ASP A 38 28.24 -11.15 12.99
N HIS A 39 27.09 -10.67 12.49
CA HIS A 39 25.77 -11.09 12.92
C HIS A 39 25.22 -12.10 11.92
N ARG A 40 25.34 -13.39 12.26
CA ARG A 40 24.68 -14.48 11.55
C ARG A 40 23.22 -14.58 12.01
N GLY A 41 22.40 -13.60 11.62
CA GLY A 41 20.94 -13.68 11.73
C GLY A 41 20.33 -14.38 10.52
N LEU A 42 19.13 -14.96 10.68
CA LEU A 42 18.35 -15.42 9.53
C LEU A 42 18.08 -14.24 8.58
N GLY A 43 18.56 -14.33 7.34
CA GLY A 43 18.28 -13.35 6.29
C GLY A 43 19.32 -12.23 6.08
N VAL A 44 20.54 -12.36 6.60
CA VAL A 44 21.66 -11.47 6.24
C VAL A 44 22.82 -12.33 5.71
N TRP A 45 23.46 -11.89 4.62
CA TRP A 45 24.65 -12.55 4.07
C TRP A 45 25.71 -11.54 3.63
N ARG A 46 26.93 -12.02 3.38
CA ARG A 46 28.05 -11.20 2.92
C ARG A 46 28.47 -11.64 1.53
N ASN A 47 28.60 -10.69 0.61
CA ASN A 47 29.05 -10.93 -0.75
C ASN A 47 30.58 -10.89 -0.85
N SER A 48 31.12 -11.43 -1.95
CA SER A 48 32.56 -11.48 -2.23
C SER A 48 33.19 -10.10 -2.41
N ASP A 49 32.40 -9.10 -2.80
CA ASP A 49 32.85 -7.71 -2.95
C ASP A 49 32.78 -6.90 -1.64
N GLY A 50 32.37 -7.53 -0.54
CA GLY A 50 32.28 -6.91 0.77
C GLY A 50 30.95 -6.21 1.06
N SER A 51 30.00 -6.19 0.12
CA SER A 51 28.64 -5.73 0.40
C SER A 51 27.89 -6.71 1.32
N ILE A 52 26.92 -6.19 2.08
CA ILE A 52 26.11 -6.96 3.02
C ILE A 52 24.69 -7.07 2.47
N GLY A 53 24.29 -8.27 2.10
CA GLY A 53 22.94 -8.55 1.66
C GLY A 53 21.98 -8.68 2.84
N ILE A 54 20.84 -8.03 2.74
CA ILE A 54 19.75 -8.03 3.72
C ILE A 54 18.48 -8.48 3.00
N ASN A 55 17.94 -9.63 3.40
CA ASN A 55 16.63 -10.07 2.93
C ASN A 55 15.55 -9.09 3.39
N PRO A 56 14.40 -9.03 2.70
CA PRO A 56 13.23 -8.34 3.20
C PRO A 56 13.03 -8.65 4.67
N SER A 57 12.90 -7.62 5.51
CA SER A 57 12.59 -7.85 6.91
C SER A 57 11.32 -8.69 6.98
N GLY A 58 11.38 -9.85 7.66
CA GLY A 58 10.22 -10.74 7.78
C GLY A 58 9.01 -9.89 8.15
N LEU A 59 7.91 -10.02 7.40
CA LEU A 59 6.86 -8.99 7.36
C LEU A 59 6.02 -8.84 8.65
N GLU A 60 6.55 -9.23 9.80
CA GLU A 60 5.94 -9.08 11.12
C GLU A 60 6.11 -7.68 11.72
N GLU A 61 7.08 -6.87 11.26
CA GLU A 61 7.25 -5.49 11.75
C GLU A 61 7.43 -4.46 10.62
N MET A 62 6.55 -4.47 9.61
CA MET A 62 6.46 -3.33 8.70
C MET A 62 5.88 -2.11 9.43
N ARG A 63 6.62 -1.01 9.42
CA ARG A 63 6.13 0.32 9.76
C ARG A 63 6.22 1.14 8.48
N PHE A 64 5.08 1.45 7.87
CA PHE A 64 5.01 2.40 6.76
C PHE A 64 5.44 3.77 7.29
N SER A 65 6.44 4.38 6.65
CA SER A 65 6.80 5.78 6.90
C SER A 65 6.37 6.58 5.68
N PRO A 66 5.51 7.61 5.82
CA PRO A 66 5.07 8.45 4.70
C PRO A 66 6.23 9.10 3.92
N THR A 67 7.41 9.16 4.52
CA THR A 67 8.64 9.72 3.96
C THR A 67 9.51 8.71 3.16
N ALA A 68 9.06 7.46 2.99
CA ALA A 68 9.88 6.38 2.43
C ALA A 68 9.80 6.23 0.91
N LYS A 69 9.11 7.13 0.19
CA LYS A 69 8.77 6.97 -1.23
C LYS A 69 9.99 6.70 -2.16
N ASP A 70 11.23 6.99 -1.73
CA ASP A 70 12.47 6.80 -2.52
C ASP A 70 13.58 5.91 -1.87
N ARG A 71 13.26 5.02 -0.91
CA ARG A 71 14.29 4.29 -0.13
C ARG A 71 14.25 2.78 -0.32
N LEU A 72 15.44 2.15 -0.38
CA LEU A 72 15.58 0.69 -0.35
C LEU A 72 15.67 0.14 1.07
N ILE A 73 16.27 0.91 2.00
CA ILE A 73 16.44 0.53 3.40
C ILE A 73 15.98 1.66 4.30
N LEU A 74 15.27 1.31 5.37
CA LEU A 74 15.06 2.19 6.51
C LEU A 74 16.24 2.03 7.47
N ALA A 75 17.01 3.09 7.66
CA ALA A 75 18.13 3.13 8.60
C ALA A 75 17.80 4.02 9.80
N SER A 76 18.08 3.55 11.03
CA SER A 76 17.80 4.30 12.26
C SER A 76 18.90 4.12 13.30
N PHE A 77 19.23 5.21 14.01
CA PHE A 77 20.17 5.20 15.13
C PHE A 77 19.55 4.77 16.45
N PHE A 78 20.28 3.96 17.22
CA PHE A 78 20.05 3.71 18.64
C PHE A 78 21.34 4.02 19.41
N ALA A 79 21.35 5.11 20.17
CA ALA A 79 22.39 5.36 21.16
C ALA A 79 22.06 4.57 22.43
N SER A 80 22.99 3.73 22.90
CA SER A 80 22.93 3.19 24.25
C SER A 80 23.38 4.28 25.24
N GLY A 81 22.54 5.29 25.45
CA GLY A 81 22.86 6.43 26.31
C GLY A 81 22.00 7.65 25.98
N SER A 82 21.52 8.32 27.03
CA SER A 82 20.64 9.49 26.94
C SER A 82 21.40 10.75 26.48
N SER A 83 21.60 10.87 25.17
CA SER A 83 21.61 12.10 24.36
C SER A 83 22.35 11.84 23.05
N LEU A 84 21.69 12.08 21.91
CA LEU A 84 22.39 12.18 20.64
C LEU A 84 22.98 13.61 20.56
N PRO A 85 24.26 13.77 20.18
CA PRO A 85 24.83 15.09 19.97
C PRO A 85 24.01 15.85 18.90
N ALA A 86 23.79 17.15 19.11
CA ALA A 86 22.94 17.96 18.24
C ALA A 86 23.44 17.98 16.79
N GLU A 87 24.74 17.74 16.57
CA GLU A 87 25.35 17.70 15.24
C GLU A 87 24.97 16.47 14.38
N TRP A 88 24.29 15.47 14.94
CA TRP A 88 23.83 14.27 14.22
C TRP A 88 22.33 14.31 13.83
N LEU A 89 21.64 15.41 14.12
CA LEU A 89 20.24 15.60 13.69
C LEU A 89 20.16 15.87 12.17
N PRO A 90 19.05 15.48 11.50
CA PRO A 90 18.87 15.77 10.08
C PRO A 90 19.03 17.28 9.81
N GLY A 91 20.02 17.66 9.00
CA GLY A 91 20.36 19.06 8.69
C GLY A 91 21.51 19.68 9.48
N ALA A 92 22.22 18.92 10.34
CA ALA A 92 23.42 19.38 11.05
C ALA A 92 24.72 18.76 10.48
N PRO A 93 25.91 19.36 10.70
CA PRO A 93 27.19 18.81 10.24
C PRO A 93 27.49 17.49 10.96
N GLY A 94 27.31 16.36 10.28
CA GLY A 94 27.36 15.02 10.91
C GLY A 94 26.26 14.05 10.44
N SER A 95 25.58 14.34 9.33
CA SER A 95 24.59 13.47 8.69
C SER A 95 25.23 12.17 8.20
N MET A 96 24.62 11.02 8.50
CA MET A 96 25.06 9.73 7.97
C MET A 96 24.16 9.30 6.80
N GLU A 97 24.75 8.73 5.75
CA GLU A 97 24.05 8.13 4.63
C GLU A 97 24.45 6.67 4.46
N VAL A 98 23.54 5.86 3.91
CA VAL A 98 23.79 4.46 3.57
C VAL A 98 23.73 4.26 2.05
N ALA A 99 24.74 3.62 1.50
CA ALA A 99 24.82 3.22 0.10
C ALA A 99 24.20 1.84 -0.09
N THR A 100 23.16 1.75 -0.93
CA THR A 100 22.40 0.52 -1.16
C THR A 100 22.17 0.25 -2.64
N ARG A 101 22.03 -1.02 -3.01
CA ARG A 101 21.68 -1.47 -4.37
C ARG A 101 20.96 -2.81 -4.35
N PHE A 102 20.34 -3.20 -5.47
CA PHE A 102 19.86 -4.57 -5.62
C PHE A 102 21.00 -5.52 -6.00
N PRO A 103 20.92 -6.80 -5.60
CA PRO A 103 21.89 -7.82 -6.02
C PRO A 103 22.07 -7.84 -7.53
N GLY A 104 23.33 -7.78 -7.97
CA GLY A 104 23.70 -7.81 -9.39
C GLY A 104 23.70 -6.45 -10.10
N GLN A 105 23.44 -5.34 -9.40
CA GLN A 105 23.67 -3.99 -9.94
C GLN A 105 25.09 -3.51 -9.61
N ASP A 106 25.70 -2.76 -10.53
CA ASP A 106 27.00 -2.12 -10.29
C ASP A 106 26.84 -0.80 -9.53
N ASP A 107 25.83 -0.02 -9.90
CA ASP A 107 25.52 1.27 -9.30
C ASP A 107 24.79 1.12 -7.95
N TYR A 108 25.07 2.07 -7.04
CA TYR A 108 24.41 2.16 -5.74
C TYR A 108 23.83 3.55 -5.50
N ARG A 109 22.94 3.65 -4.51
CA ARG A 109 22.24 4.87 -4.14
C ARG A 109 22.47 5.23 -2.69
N TRP A 110 22.67 6.52 -2.44
CA TRP A 110 22.70 7.08 -1.10
C TRP A 110 21.29 7.31 -0.57
N SER A 111 21.10 7.02 0.71
CA SER A 111 19.88 7.35 1.44
C SER A 111 20.26 7.88 2.82
N ASP A 112 19.65 8.99 3.23
CA ASP A 112 19.87 9.56 4.55
C ASP A 112 19.48 8.58 5.65
N VAL A 113 20.34 8.47 6.66
CA VAL A 113 20.07 7.72 7.89
C VAL A 113 19.45 8.68 8.91
N TYR A 114 18.21 8.41 9.27
CA TYR A 114 17.49 9.30 10.17
C TYR A 114 17.81 9.01 11.62
N VAL A 115 18.16 10.05 12.36
CA VAL A 115 18.07 10.07 13.81
C VAL A 115 16.60 10.16 14.18
N ARG A 116 16.01 9.03 14.55
CA ARG A 116 14.77 9.03 15.32
C ARG A 116 15.18 9.35 16.76
N PRO A 117 14.70 10.44 17.40
CA PRO A 117 14.72 10.47 18.86
C PRO A 117 14.02 9.18 19.31
N PRO A 118 14.45 8.54 20.41
CA PRO A 118 13.83 7.31 20.88
C PRO A 118 12.35 7.62 21.11
N ARG A 119 11.50 7.32 20.14
CA ARG A 119 10.08 7.14 20.39
C ARG A 119 10.05 5.82 21.14
N SER A 120 10.15 5.93 22.46
CA SER A 120 9.63 4.97 23.40
C SER A 120 8.13 4.85 23.14
N ALA A 121 7.80 4.13 22.07
CA ALA A 121 6.51 3.54 21.80
C ALA A 121 6.84 2.32 20.93
N ARG A 122 7.31 1.27 21.60
CA ARG A 122 6.88 -0.08 21.24
C ARG A 122 5.36 -0.12 21.51
N GLY A 123 4.57 0.51 20.65
CA GLY A 123 3.19 0.07 20.50
C GLY A 123 3.28 -1.29 19.83
N SER A 124 2.99 -2.33 20.59
CA SER A 124 2.73 -3.64 20.00
C SER A 124 1.42 -3.56 19.21
N ARG A 125 1.21 -4.54 18.34
CA ARG A 125 -0.14 -4.86 17.86
C ARG A 125 -1.11 -4.95 19.07
N PRO A 126 -2.41 -4.73 18.86
CA PRO A 126 -3.38 -4.94 19.92
C PRO A 126 -3.23 -6.37 20.46
N VAL A 127 -3.29 -6.51 21.79
CA VAL A 127 -3.23 -7.84 22.42
C VAL A 127 -4.52 -8.58 22.11
N GLU A 128 -4.42 -9.74 21.48
CA GLU A 128 -5.55 -10.60 21.16
C GLU A 128 -6.20 -11.14 22.46
N PRO A 129 -7.53 -10.99 22.64
CA PRO A 129 -8.24 -11.49 23.82
C PRO A 129 -8.46 -12.99 23.73
N THR A 130 -8.91 -13.62 24.82
CA THR A 130 -9.55 -14.94 24.72
C THR A 130 -10.93 -14.81 24.06
N ILE A 131 -11.47 -15.93 23.57
CA ILE A 131 -12.83 -15.95 23.01
C ILE A 131 -13.85 -15.46 24.05
N GLU A 132 -13.75 -15.91 25.30
CA GLU A 132 -14.64 -15.47 26.39
C GLU A 132 -14.57 -13.96 26.60
N ALA A 133 -13.37 -13.38 26.64
CA ALA A 133 -13.21 -11.94 26.81
C ALA A 133 -13.77 -11.14 25.62
N ALA A 134 -13.68 -11.66 24.40
CA ALA A 134 -14.30 -11.04 23.22
C ALA A 134 -15.83 -11.06 23.30
N LEU A 135 -16.42 -12.20 23.70
CA LEU A 135 -17.88 -12.35 23.88
C LEU A 135 -18.42 -11.46 25.00
N ASP A 136 -17.71 -11.40 26.14
CA ASP A 136 -18.09 -10.57 27.28
C ASP A 136 -18.05 -9.07 26.94
N LYS A 137 -17.09 -8.66 26.09
CA LYS A 137 -16.94 -7.27 25.67
C LYS A 137 -17.98 -6.86 24.63
N HIS A 138 -18.27 -7.74 23.67
CA HIS A 138 -19.09 -7.43 22.50
C HIS A 138 -20.31 -8.33 22.46
N GLY A 139 -21.43 -7.84 23.02
CA GLY A 139 -22.64 -8.63 23.20
C GLY A 139 -23.36 -9.08 21.92
N PHE A 140 -22.91 -8.65 20.74
CA PHE A 140 -23.39 -9.12 19.43
C PHE A 140 -22.63 -10.35 18.90
N LEU A 141 -21.54 -10.74 19.57
CA LEU A 141 -20.77 -11.91 19.19
C LEU A 141 -21.35 -13.18 19.81
N GLU A 142 -21.33 -14.25 19.03
CA GLU A 142 -21.70 -15.61 19.44
C GLU A 142 -20.64 -16.60 18.97
N ARG A 143 -20.51 -17.75 19.66
CA ARG A 143 -19.62 -18.82 19.21
C ARG A 143 -20.29 -19.63 18.11
N THR A 144 -19.51 -19.99 17.10
CA THR A 144 -19.91 -20.99 16.11
C THR A 144 -19.48 -22.39 16.55
N ASP A 145 -20.12 -23.42 15.99
CA ASP A 145 -19.82 -24.82 16.31
C ASP A 145 -18.38 -25.24 15.94
N ASN A 146 -17.76 -24.56 14.96
CA ASN A 146 -16.39 -24.79 14.52
C ASN A 146 -15.34 -23.97 15.29
N GLY A 147 -15.72 -23.32 16.39
CA GLY A 147 -14.80 -22.55 17.24
C GLY A 147 -14.46 -21.14 16.74
N GLY A 148 -15.19 -20.67 15.73
CA GLY A 148 -15.17 -19.28 15.26
C GLY A 148 -16.09 -18.36 16.08
N LEU A 149 -16.17 -17.11 15.63
CA LEU A 149 -17.11 -16.11 16.13
C LEU A 149 -18.08 -15.68 15.04
N LEU A 150 -19.30 -15.36 15.46
CA LEU A 150 -20.40 -14.88 14.62
C LEU A 150 -20.87 -13.53 15.16
N ALA A 151 -21.00 -12.51 14.31
CA ALA A 151 -21.72 -11.28 14.63
C ALA A 151 -23.15 -11.40 14.12
N ARG A 152 -24.10 -11.43 15.06
CA ARG A 152 -25.52 -11.68 14.76
C ARG A 152 -26.22 -10.45 14.13
N PRO A 153 -27.31 -10.66 13.37
CA PRO A 153 -28.08 -9.59 12.74
C PRO A 153 -28.55 -8.52 13.71
N GLY A 154 -28.68 -7.29 13.20
CA GLY A 154 -29.10 -6.12 13.97
C GLY A 154 -28.10 -4.96 13.89
N THR A 155 -28.45 -3.85 14.53
CA THR A 155 -27.59 -2.67 14.63
C THR A 155 -26.92 -2.65 15.99
N TRP A 156 -25.58 -2.66 15.99
CA TRP A 156 -24.77 -2.78 17.20
C TRP A 156 -23.73 -1.67 17.26
N ASP A 157 -23.60 -1.06 18.44
CA ASP A 157 -22.51 -0.14 18.74
C ASP A 157 -21.30 -0.94 19.23
N VAL A 158 -20.17 -0.75 18.55
CA VAL A 158 -18.88 -1.33 18.93
C VAL A 158 -18.15 -0.33 19.83
N THR A 159 -18.14 -0.60 21.13
CA THR A 159 -17.41 0.21 22.13
C THR A 159 -15.95 -0.22 22.23
N GLY A 160 -15.03 0.73 21.99
CA GLY A 160 -13.61 0.48 21.79
C GLY A 160 -13.35 -0.48 20.62
N ASP A 161 -12.19 -1.14 20.63
CA ASP A 161 -11.80 -2.03 19.52
C ASP A 161 -12.54 -3.37 19.51
N LEU A 162 -12.82 -3.86 18.31
CA LEU A 162 -13.14 -5.26 18.03
C LEU A 162 -11.85 -6.00 17.66
N ILE A 163 -11.19 -6.56 18.67
CA ILE A 163 -10.01 -7.40 18.47
C ILE A 163 -10.46 -8.85 18.54
N LEU A 164 -10.22 -9.61 17.47
CA LEU A 164 -10.50 -11.04 17.46
C LEU A 164 -9.40 -11.81 18.19
N PRO A 165 -9.74 -12.92 18.88
CA PRO A 165 -8.75 -13.85 19.37
C PRO A 165 -7.86 -14.39 18.24
N GLU A 166 -6.62 -14.75 18.56
CA GLU A 166 -5.66 -15.23 17.58
C GLU A 166 -6.17 -16.48 16.85
N GLY A 167 -6.12 -16.47 15.51
CA GLY A 167 -6.53 -17.59 14.68
C GLY A 167 -8.04 -17.85 14.61
N VAL A 168 -8.87 -17.01 15.24
CA VAL A 168 -10.33 -17.19 15.27
C VAL A 168 -10.99 -16.42 14.13
N THR A 169 -11.73 -17.13 13.29
CA THR A 169 -12.51 -16.54 12.19
C THR A 169 -13.71 -15.75 12.72
N LEU A 170 -14.07 -14.69 12.00
CA LEU A 170 -15.31 -13.95 12.25
C LEU A 170 -16.24 -14.10 11.05
N GLU A 171 -17.48 -14.48 11.30
CA GLU A 171 -18.57 -14.44 10.35
C GLU A 171 -19.53 -13.29 10.71
N VAL A 172 -19.82 -12.40 9.77
CA VAL A 172 -20.79 -11.31 9.95
C VAL A 172 -22.04 -11.65 9.15
N GLU A 173 -23.15 -11.89 9.85
CA GLU A 173 -24.39 -12.37 9.24
C GLU A 173 -25.11 -11.29 8.42
N PRO A 174 -25.95 -11.69 7.44
CA PRO A 174 -26.79 -10.75 6.70
C PRO A 174 -27.60 -9.83 7.62
N GLY A 175 -27.76 -8.57 7.24
CA GLY A 175 -28.55 -7.59 7.99
C GLY A 175 -27.86 -7.06 9.25
N THR A 176 -26.56 -7.32 9.41
CA THR A 176 -25.76 -6.78 10.51
C THR A 176 -25.23 -5.39 10.17
N THR A 177 -25.41 -4.43 11.08
CA THR A 177 -24.76 -3.11 11.06
C THR A 177 -23.89 -2.96 12.29
N LEU A 178 -22.58 -2.83 12.11
CA LEU A 178 -21.63 -2.55 13.18
C LEU A 178 -21.20 -1.08 13.11
N ARG A 179 -21.51 -0.32 14.16
CA ARG A 179 -21.18 1.10 14.27
C ARG A 179 -20.01 1.30 15.23
N PHE A 180 -18.87 1.76 14.72
CA PHE A 180 -17.62 1.85 15.46
C PHE A 180 -17.44 3.23 16.11
N GLU A 181 -16.96 3.25 17.35
CA GLU A 181 -16.51 4.48 18.00
C GLU A 181 -15.37 5.15 17.22
N SER A 182 -15.21 6.47 17.42
CA SER A 182 -14.14 7.23 16.77
C SER A 182 -12.77 6.63 17.06
N GLY A 183 -12.05 6.30 15.99
CA GLY A 183 -10.73 5.69 16.05
C GLY A 183 -10.70 4.20 16.42
N ALA A 184 -11.84 3.57 16.74
CA ALA A 184 -11.92 2.12 16.98
C ALA A 184 -11.59 1.32 15.72
N ILE A 185 -11.04 0.13 15.90
CA ILE A 185 -10.64 -0.75 14.79
C ILE A 185 -11.26 -2.15 14.92
N LEU A 186 -11.33 -2.85 13.78
CA LEU A 186 -11.43 -4.31 13.74
C LEU A 186 -10.06 -4.91 13.41
N TYR A 187 -9.51 -5.73 14.31
CA TYR A 187 -8.24 -6.44 14.10
C TYR A 187 -8.46 -7.96 14.11
N ALA A 188 -7.97 -8.63 13.08
CA ALA A 188 -8.07 -10.08 12.90
C ALA A 188 -6.74 -10.69 12.40
N THR A 189 -6.45 -11.92 12.86
CA THR A 189 -5.36 -12.76 12.32
C THR A 189 -5.87 -14.00 11.56
N ALA A 190 -7.18 -14.13 11.41
CA ALA A 190 -7.85 -15.15 10.60
C ALA A 190 -8.88 -14.51 9.67
N ALA A 191 -9.43 -15.31 8.76
CA ALA A 191 -10.36 -14.82 7.74
C ALA A 191 -11.61 -14.20 8.36
N VAL A 192 -12.03 -13.07 7.79
CA VAL A 192 -13.29 -12.39 8.11
C VAL A 192 -14.25 -12.66 6.96
N GLN A 193 -15.34 -13.37 7.25
CA GLN A 193 -16.40 -13.69 6.30
C GLN A 193 -17.54 -12.69 6.49
N VAL A 194 -17.89 -11.93 5.46
CA VAL A 194 -18.99 -10.97 5.51
C VAL A 194 -20.08 -11.44 4.55
N ARG A 195 -21.20 -11.91 5.09
CA ARG A 195 -22.24 -12.61 4.32
C ARG A 195 -23.47 -11.74 4.10
N GLY A 196 -23.29 -10.50 3.65
CA GLY A 196 -24.43 -9.68 3.27
C GLY A 196 -25.20 -10.29 2.11
N THR A 197 -26.46 -9.88 1.97
CA THR A 197 -27.26 -10.15 0.77
C THR A 197 -27.77 -8.84 0.19
N ARG A 198 -28.30 -8.87 -1.03
CA ARG A 198 -28.93 -7.68 -1.64
C ARG A 198 -30.00 -7.05 -0.75
N ASP A 199 -30.83 -7.88 -0.11
CA ASP A 199 -31.97 -7.42 0.70
C ASP A 199 -31.57 -7.15 2.16
N GLN A 200 -30.50 -7.80 2.63
CA GLN A 200 -29.96 -7.65 3.99
C GLN A 200 -28.45 -7.47 3.92
N PRO A 201 -27.97 -6.29 3.47
CA PRO A 201 -26.55 -6.01 3.37
C PRO A 201 -25.90 -5.95 4.75
N VAL A 202 -24.59 -6.15 4.80
CA VAL A 202 -23.78 -5.84 5.99
C VAL A 202 -23.26 -4.41 5.89
N VAL A 203 -23.28 -3.67 7.00
CA VAL A 203 -22.78 -2.29 7.07
C VAL A 203 -21.76 -2.16 8.19
N LEU A 204 -20.57 -1.66 7.87
CA LEU A 204 -19.51 -1.28 8.80
C LEU A 204 -19.32 0.24 8.70
N GLU A 205 -19.68 0.97 9.74
CA GLU A 205 -19.76 2.43 9.69
C GLU A 205 -19.33 3.08 11.01
N PRO A 206 -19.00 4.38 11.04
CA PRO A 206 -18.74 5.08 12.30
C PRO A 206 -20.05 5.40 13.05
N GLN A 207 -19.97 5.49 14.38
CA GLN A 207 -21.04 6.08 15.21
C GLN A 207 -21.13 7.61 15.04
N ALA A 208 -20.03 8.23 14.63
CA ALA A 208 -19.91 9.66 14.40
C ALA A 208 -19.30 9.93 13.01
N GLU A 209 -18.21 10.69 12.94
CA GLU A 209 -17.64 11.12 11.66
C GLU A 209 -16.73 10.10 10.98
N SER A 210 -16.03 9.27 11.76
CA SER A 210 -15.10 8.28 11.23
C SER A 210 -14.68 7.24 12.28
N TRP A 211 -14.07 6.17 11.81
CA TRP A 211 -13.48 5.11 12.62
C TRP A 211 -12.16 4.64 12.01
N GLY A 212 -11.34 3.92 12.76
CA GLY A 212 -9.99 3.54 12.33
C GLY A 212 -9.97 2.55 11.17
N GLY A 213 -11.02 1.73 11.05
CA GLY A 213 -11.15 0.76 9.97
C GLY A 213 -10.77 -0.66 10.38
N LEU A 214 -10.40 -1.47 9.40
CA LEU A 214 -10.26 -2.91 9.55
C LEU A 214 -8.89 -3.38 9.05
N VAL A 215 -8.30 -4.35 9.74
CA VAL A 215 -7.11 -5.06 9.26
C VAL A 215 -7.19 -6.57 9.52
N VAL A 216 -6.92 -7.35 8.47
CA VAL A 216 -6.66 -8.80 8.54
C VAL A 216 -5.19 -9.05 8.23
N MET A 217 -4.47 -9.71 9.13
CA MET A 217 -3.04 -9.99 8.97
C MET A 217 -2.72 -11.48 9.05
N GLY A 218 -2.08 -12.03 8.02
CA GLY A 218 -1.57 -13.39 8.01
C GLY A 218 -2.63 -14.49 8.04
N ALA A 219 -3.85 -14.22 7.61
CA ALA A 219 -4.89 -15.24 7.55
C ALA A 219 -4.54 -16.30 6.50
N GLU A 220 -4.51 -17.57 6.93
CA GLU A 220 -4.28 -18.71 6.03
C GLU A 220 -5.47 -18.92 5.07
N GLU A 221 -6.68 -18.68 5.56
CA GLU A 221 -7.91 -18.78 4.78
C GLU A 221 -8.25 -17.45 4.08
N GLN A 222 -8.92 -17.56 2.93
CA GLN A 222 -9.36 -16.41 2.17
C GLN A 222 -10.59 -15.75 2.83
N SER A 223 -10.53 -14.43 3.03
CA SER A 223 -11.70 -13.64 3.42
C SER A 223 -12.66 -13.49 2.23
N ARG A 224 -13.96 -13.77 2.43
CA ARG A 224 -15.00 -13.58 1.40
C ARG A 224 -16.06 -12.62 1.90
N TRP A 225 -16.22 -11.51 1.20
CA TRP A 225 -17.22 -10.51 1.54
C TRP A 225 -18.21 -10.36 0.40
N GLU A 226 -19.48 -10.34 0.74
CA GLU A 226 -20.57 -10.17 -0.21
C GLU A 226 -21.57 -9.13 0.29
N HIS A 227 -22.04 -8.24 -0.61
CA HIS A 227 -23.07 -7.24 -0.32
C HIS A 227 -22.83 -6.46 0.98
N ALA A 228 -21.64 -5.86 1.08
CA ALA A 228 -21.23 -5.08 2.25
C ALA A 228 -21.03 -3.61 1.91
N THR A 229 -21.16 -2.73 2.90
CA THR A 229 -20.76 -1.33 2.82
C THR A 229 -19.79 -1.01 3.96
N VAL A 230 -18.63 -0.46 3.61
CA VAL A 230 -17.66 0.10 4.55
C VAL A 230 -17.64 1.62 4.37
N ARG A 231 -17.84 2.35 5.46
CA ARG A 231 -17.96 3.82 5.39
C ARG A 231 -17.00 4.52 6.35
N GLY A 232 -16.44 5.65 5.95
CA GLY A 232 -15.86 6.63 6.89
C GLY A 232 -14.59 6.17 7.61
N THR A 233 -13.75 5.37 6.96
CA THR A 233 -12.50 4.86 7.54
C THR A 233 -11.38 5.90 7.47
N THR A 234 -10.50 5.98 8.48
CA THR A 234 -9.33 6.88 8.49
C THR A 234 -7.99 6.16 8.34
N GLY A 235 -7.99 4.83 8.36
CA GLY A 235 -6.77 4.06 8.56
C GLY A 235 -6.35 4.03 10.03
N ILE A 236 -5.29 3.28 10.32
CA ILE A 236 -4.86 2.97 11.68
C ILE A 236 -3.55 3.69 11.96
N GLU A 237 -3.57 4.66 12.88
CA GLU A 237 -2.36 5.32 13.39
C GLU A 237 -2.32 5.22 14.92
N ARG A 238 -1.52 4.28 15.45
CA ARG A 238 -1.44 4.02 16.90
C ARG A 238 -0.03 3.70 17.35
N SER A 239 0.58 4.58 18.15
CA SER A 239 1.82 4.28 18.91
C SER A 239 2.92 3.60 18.08
N GLY A 240 3.04 3.96 16.80
CA GLY A 240 4.03 3.42 15.87
C GLY A 240 3.62 2.20 15.04
N TRP A 241 2.40 1.70 15.21
CA TRP A 241 1.70 0.86 14.23
C TRP A 241 0.87 1.76 13.32
N MET A 242 1.20 1.77 12.03
CA MET A 242 0.58 2.64 11.04
C MET A 242 0.19 1.82 9.81
N LEU A 243 -1.08 1.88 9.44
CA LEU A 243 -1.65 1.30 8.24
C LEU A 243 -2.44 2.39 7.54
N THR A 244 -2.09 2.66 6.29
CA THR A 244 -2.62 3.75 5.48
C THR A 244 -4.01 3.47 4.95
N GLY A 245 -4.34 2.18 4.77
CA GLY A 245 -5.64 1.72 4.32
C GLY A 245 -6.73 1.72 5.38
N GLY A 246 -7.95 2.08 4.96
CA GLY A 246 -9.17 1.97 5.76
C GLY A 246 -9.64 0.53 5.95
N VAL A 247 -9.43 -0.31 4.93
CA VAL A 247 -9.48 -1.76 5.03
C VAL A 247 -8.16 -2.33 4.52
N THR A 248 -7.48 -3.12 5.33
CA THR A 248 -6.18 -3.70 4.97
C THR A 248 -6.22 -5.22 5.02
N PHE A 249 -5.79 -5.86 3.94
CA PHE A 249 -5.47 -7.30 3.91
C PHE A 249 -3.96 -7.49 3.71
N GLN A 250 -3.24 -7.83 4.78
CA GLN A 250 -1.80 -8.07 4.72
C GLN A 250 -1.54 -9.57 4.77
N ARG A 251 -0.87 -10.13 3.74
CA ARG A 251 -0.61 -11.57 3.59
C ARG A 251 -1.87 -12.43 3.79
N SER A 252 -3.02 -11.88 3.40
CA SER A 252 -4.33 -12.46 3.63
C SER A 252 -5.10 -12.33 2.33
N ALA A 253 -5.48 -13.44 1.70
CA ALA A 253 -6.21 -13.38 0.44
C ALA A 253 -7.65 -12.87 0.66
N ALA A 254 -8.19 -12.13 -0.31
CA ALA A 254 -9.54 -11.59 -0.23
C ALA A 254 -10.31 -11.73 -1.56
N THR A 255 -11.57 -12.12 -1.47
CA THR A 255 -12.56 -11.95 -2.55
C THR A 255 -13.67 -11.05 -2.03
N LEU A 256 -13.88 -9.93 -2.71
CA LEU A 256 -14.88 -8.93 -2.36
C LEU A 256 -15.85 -8.84 -3.54
N THR A 257 -17.11 -9.17 -3.31
CA THR A 257 -18.16 -9.17 -4.33
C THR A 257 -19.28 -8.21 -3.93
N ARG A 258 -19.57 -7.20 -4.76
CA ARG A 258 -20.60 -6.18 -4.49
C ARG A 258 -20.39 -5.46 -3.15
N VAL A 259 -19.12 -5.18 -2.83
CA VAL A 259 -18.73 -4.40 -1.65
C VAL A 259 -18.60 -2.93 -2.06
N ARG A 260 -19.06 -2.03 -1.17
CA ARG A 260 -18.99 -0.58 -1.35
C ARG A 260 -18.04 0.03 -0.32
N PHE A 261 -17.08 0.81 -0.78
CA PHE A 261 -16.23 1.65 0.06
C PHE A 261 -16.63 3.10 -0.16
N VAL A 262 -17.06 3.79 0.91
CA VAL A 262 -17.73 5.08 0.80
C VAL A 262 -17.13 6.07 1.80
N GLU A 263 -16.86 7.30 1.35
CA GLU A 263 -16.37 8.38 2.23
C GLU A 263 -15.10 7.97 3.01
N ALA A 264 -14.20 7.21 2.37
CA ALA A 264 -12.93 6.83 2.96
C ALA A 264 -12.04 8.07 3.11
N LYS A 265 -11.54 8.31 4.32
CA LYS A 265 -10.65 9.43 4.69
C LYS A 265 -9.19 9.01 4.83
N SER A 266 -8.92 7.71 4.76
CA SER A 266 -7.58 7.11 4.68
C SER A 266 -6.86 7.50 3.40
N GLU A 267 -5.55 7.20 3.32
CA GLU A 267 -4.85 7.24 2.03
C GLU A 267 -5.48 6.22 1.08
N ASP A 268 -5.71 5.00 1.54
CA ASP A 268 -6.30 3.95 0.71
C ASP A 268 -7.68 3.58 1.27
N ALA A 269 -8.72 3.50 0.45
CA ALA A 269 -9.99 2.93 0.93
C ALA A 269 -9.83 1.42 1.18
N LEU A 270 -9.14 0.73 0.27
CA LEU A 270 -8.73 -0.67 0.37
C LEU A 270 -7.24 -0.79 0.04
N ASN A 271 -6.46 -1.38 0.95
CA ASN A 271 -5.07 -1.73 0.72
C ASN A 271 -4.86 -3.24 0.86
N VAL A 272 -4.24 -3.86 -0.15
CA VAL A 272 -3.90 -5.29 -0.13
C VAL A 272 -2.41 -5.45 -0.35
N VAL A 273 -1.77 -6.19 0.55
CA VAL A 273 -0.32 -6.31 0.58
C VAL A 273 0.08 -7.78 0.61
N HIS A 274 0.91 -8.22 -0.36
CA HIS A 274 1.43 -9.59 -0.43
C HIS A 274 0.37 -10.69 -0.45
N ALA A 275 -0.69 -10.50 -1.22
CA ALA A 275 -1.80 -11.43 -1.27
C ALA A 275 -2.48 -11.51 -2.64
N ARG A 276 -3.35 -12.51 -2.79
CA ARG A 276 -4.28 -12.56 -3.92
C ARG A 276 -5.55 -11.77 -3.59
N VAL A 277 -6.00 -10.96 -4.54
CA VAL A 277 -7.24 -10.18 -4.41
C VAL A 277 -8.15 -10.37 -5.62
N ALA A 278 -9.45 -10.50 -5.39
CA ALA A 278 -10.46 -10.43 -6.44
C ALA A 278 -11.55 -9.43 -6.01
N LEU A 279 -11.71 -8.37 -6.79
CA LEU A 279 -12.79 -7.39 -6.63
C LEU A 279 -13.79 -7.62 -7.76
N GLU A 280 -15.05 -7.89 -7.41
CA GLU A 280 -16.09 -8.22 -8.39
C GLU A 280 -17.32 -7.34 -8.13
N GLU A 281 -17.70 -6.52 -9.10
CA GLU A 281 -18.86 -5.61 -8.99
C GLU A 281 -18.79 -4.68 -7.76
N CYS A 282 -17.58 -4.35 -7.29
CA CYS A 282 -17.38 -3.44 -6.17
C CYS A 282 -17.53 -1.97 -6.60
N ALA A 283 -17.78 -1.09 -5.63
CA ALA A 283 -17.86 0.35 -5.86
C ALA A 283 -17.05 1.12 -4.83
N PHE A 284 -16.31 2.12 -5.31
CA PHE A 284 -15.57 3.07 -4.49
C PHE A 284 -16.11 4.47 -4.78
N SER A 285 -16.50 5.19 -3.74
CA SER A 285 -17.04 6.55 -3.91
C SER A 285 -16.62 7.51 -2.81
N ASP A 286 -16.33 8.74 -3.21
CA ASP A 286 -15.99 9.85 -2.32
C ASP A 286 -14.77 9.51 -1.43
N CYS A 287 -13.74 8.90 -2.03
CA CYS A 287 -12.48 8.59 -1.34
C CYS A 287 -11.56 9.81 -1.35
N ALA A 288 -11.00 10.15 -0.18
CA ALA A 288 -10.14 11.32 -0.01
C ALA A 288 -8.81 11.22 -0.78
N SER A 289 -8.29 10.01 -0.96
CA SER A 289 -7.13 9.71 -1.79
C SER A 289 -7.41 8.46 -2.63
N ASP A 290 -6.62 7.40 -2.51
CA ASP A 290 -6.64 6.24 -3.38
C ASP A 290 -7.81 5.32 -3.02
N ALA A 291 -8.43 4.73 -4.03
CA ALA A 291 -9.54 3.82 -3.83
C ALA A 291 -9.03 2.40 -3.53
N PHE A 292 -8.24 1.84 -4.43
CA PHE A 292 -7.61 0.54 -4.24
C PHE A 292 -6.10 0.64 -4.47
N ASP A 293 -5.34 0.30 -3.42
CA ASP A 293 -3.88 0.15 -3.45
C ASP A 293 -3.51 -1.35 -3.31
N GLY A 294 -2.68 -1.83 -4.25
CA GLY A 294 -2.16 -3.19 -4.28
C GLY A 294 -0.64 -3.26 -4.32
N ASP A 295 -0.03 -3.65 -3.20
CA ASP A 295 1.40 -3.89 -3.07
C ASP A 295 1.73 -5.39 -3.17
N PHE A 296 2.47 -5.78 -4.22
CA PHE A 296 2.92 -7.16 -4.43
C PHE A 296 1.76 -8.17 -4.49
N VAL A 297 0.71 -7.78 -5.18
CA VAL A 297 -0.53 -8.54 -5.30
C VAL A 297 -0.63 -9.26 -6.62
N SER A 298 -1.53 -10.26 -6.64
CA SER A 298 -2.03 -10.85 -7.88
C SER A 298 -3.54 -10.94 -7.87
N GLY A 299 -4.18 -10.87 -9.04
CA GLY A 299 -5.61 -11.16 -9.17
C GLY A 299 -6.36 -10.20 -10.09
N SER A 300 -7.57 -9.78 -9.70
CA SER A 300 -8.47 -9.10 -10.62
C SER A 300 -9.33 -7.99 -10.00
N VAL A 301 -9.67 -7.00 -10.83
CA VAL A 301 -10.67 -5.96 -10.58
C VAL A 301 -11.67 -6.00 -11.74
N ASP A 302 -12.86 -6.55 -11.47
CA ASP A 302 -13.83 -6.93 -12.50
C ASP A 302 -15.18 -6.25 -12.28
N ARG A 303 -15.70 -5.56 -13.30
CA ARG A 303 -16.99 -4.82 -13.28
C ARG A 303 -17.11 -3.80 -12.14
N CYS A 304 -15.98 -3.26 -11.67
CA CYS A 304 -15.94 -2.30 -10.58
C CYS A 304 -16.23 -0.86 -11.03
N ARG A 305 -16.65 -0.01 -10.08
CA ARG A 305 -16.94 1.41 -10.30
C ARG A 305 -16.18 2.31 -9.34
N PHE A 306 -15.66 3.41 -9.85
CA PHE A 306 -14.91 4.41 -9.10
C PHE A 306 -15.50 5.79 -9.39
N ALA A 307 -15.86 6.56 -8.35
CA ALA A 307 -16.51 7.86 -8.52
C ALA A 307 -16.07 8.85 -7.44
N GLY A 308 -15.52 10.00 -7.83
CA GLY A 308 -15.07 11.01 -6.87
C GLY A 308 -13.90 10.49 -6.03
N ILE A 309 -12.79 10.17 -6.70
CA ILE A 309 -11.58 9.63 -6.08
C ILE A 309 -10.51 10.73 -6.04
N GLY A 310 -10.04 11.09 -4.84
CA GLY A 310 -9.07 12.16 -4.64
C GLY A 310 -7.63 11.82 -5.07
N GLY A 311 -7.30 10.54 -5.14
CA GLY A 311 -6.01 10.03 -5.62
C GLY A 311 -6.19 9.09 -6.82
N ASP A 312 -5.54 7.92 -6.75
CA ASP A 312 -5.61 6.90 -7.79
C ASP A 312 -6.81 5.95 -7.57
N ALA A 313 -7.54 5.60 -8.64
CA ALA A 313 -8.64 4.64 -8.53
C ALA A 313 -8.13 3.19 -8.35
N VAL A 314 -7.06 2.85 -9.06
CA VAL A 314 -6.31 1.60 -8.89
C VAL A 314 -4.82 1.95 -8.96
N ASP A 315 -4.12 1.96 -7.81
CA ASP A 315 -2.65 2.02 -7.75
C ASP A 315 -2.09 0.66 -7.38
N ILE A 316 -1.05 0.24 -8.10
CA ILE A 316 -0.37 -1.01 -7.83
C ILE A 316 1.14 -0.87 -7.97
N SER A 317 1.85 -1.63 -7.16
CA SER A 317 3.31 -1.70 -7.11
C SER A 317 3.76 -3.17 -7.07
N GLY A 318 4.72 -3.56 -7.92
CA GLY A 318 5.28 -4.91 -7.93
C GLY A 318 4.27 -6.04 -8.16
N SER A 319 3.21 -5.79 -8.92
CA SER A 319 1.99 -6.62 -8.93
C SER A 319 1.62 -7.17 -10.32
N THR A 320 0.75 -8.17 -10.37
CA THR A 320 0.14 -8.69 -11.61
C THR A 320 -1.38 -8.64 -11.53
N LEU A 321 -2.02 -7.78 -12.31
CA LEU A 321 -3.45 -7.50 -12.16
C LEU A 321 -4.21 -7.52 -13.50
N ASP A 322 -5.36 -8.20 -13.51
CA ASP A 322 -6.35 -8.11 -14.58
C ASP A 322 -7.44 -7.09 -14.19
N VAL A 323 -7.64 -6.05 -14.99
CA VAL A 323 -8.65 -5.01 -14.80
C VAL A 323 -9.67 -5.11 -15.94
N LEU A 324 -10.90 -5.48 -15.61
CA LEU A 324 -11.92 -5.89 -16.57
C LEU A 324 -13.20 -5.08 -16.39
N GLU A 325 -13.72 -4.50 -17.47
CA GLU A 325 -15.04 -3.87 -17.52
C GLU A 325 -15.29 -2.79 -16.45
N ILE A 326 -14.26 -1.99 -16.12
CA ILE A 326 -14.38 -0.98 -15.06
C ILE A 326 -14.87 0.37 -15.59
N ARG A 327 -15.53 1.13 -14.72
CA ARG A 327 -15.93 2.52 -14.98
C ARG A 327 -15.38 3.45 -13.92
N ALA A 328 -14.72 4.52 -14.34
CA ALA A 328 -14.16 5.52 -13.44
C ALA A 328 -14.60 6.92 -13.86
N GLN A 329 -15.09 7.70 -12.90
CA GLN A 329 -15.51 9.08 -13.11
C GLN A 329 -14.96 9.99 -12.01
N ASP A 330 -14.53 11.19 -12.39
CA ASP A 330 -14.07 12.22 -11.45
C ASP A 330 -12.93 11.68 -10.56
N VAL A 331 -11.86 11.22 -11.20
CA VAL A 331 -10.64 10.72 -10.56
C VAL A 331 -9.56 11.79 -10.67
N ILE A 332 -9.12 12.32 -9.53
CA ILE A 332 -8.24 13.50 -9.50
C ILE A 332 -6.84 13.16 -10.02
N ASP A 333 -6.27 12.02 -9.63
CA ASP A 333 -4.95 11.59 -10.10
C ASP A 333 -5.06 10.59 -11.26
N LYS A 334 -4.92 9.27 -11.03
CA LYS A 334 -4.88 8.27 -12.13
C LYS A 334 -5.99 7.23 -12.00
N VAL A 335 -6.64 6.89 -13.13
CA VAL A 335 -7.63 5.79 -13.09
C VAL A 335 -6.96 4.43 -12.89
N VAL A 336 -5.91 4.13 -13.65
CA VAL A 336 -5.05 2.96 -13.40
C VAL A 336 -3.59 3.40 -13.39
N SER A 337 -2.88 3.03 -12.33
CA SER A 337 -1.51 3.42 -12.03
C SER A 337 -0.70 2.16 -11.76
N ALA A 338 0.21 1.82 -12.67
CA ALA A 338 1.07 0.64 -12.54
C ALA A 338 2.51 1.06 -12.26
N GLY A 339 3.06 0.66 -11.12
CA GLY A 339 4.42 0.97 -10.68
C GLY A 339 5.29 -0.25 -10.37
N GLU A 340 6.57 0.01 -10.17
CA GLU A 340 7.56 -0.93 -9.63
C GLU A 340 7.57 -2.33 -10.30
N SER A 341 7.73 -2.39 -11.62
CA SER A 341 7.74 -3.64 -12.42
C SER A 341 6.43 -4.43 -12.41
N SER A 342 5.29 -3.73 -12.31
CA SER A 342 3.98 -4.37 -12.40
C SER A 342 3.64 -4.81 -13.84
N THR A 343 2.79 -5.83 -13.94
CA THR A 343 2.16 -6.26 -15.21
C THR A 343 0.64 -6.11 -15.10
N VAL A 344 0.04 -5.28 -15.95
CA VAL A 344 -1.41 -5.03 -15.92
C VAL A 344 -2.04 -5.33 -17.27
N THR A 345 -3.12 -6.10 -17.27
CA THR A 345 -3.98 -6.26 -18.44
C THR A 345 -5.30 -5.55 -18.18
N ILE A 346 -5.64 -4.60 -19.04
CA ILE A 346 -6.89 -3.85 -18.97
C ILE A 346 -7.77 -4.24 -20.16
N ARG A 347 -9.03 -4.59 -19.91
CA ARG A 347 -10.03 -4.80 -20.95
C ARG A 347 -11.28 -3.99 -20.64
N ASP A 348 -11.75 -3.25 -21.63
CA ASP A 348 -12.99 -2.48 -21.58
C ASP A 348 -13.04 -1.48 -20.41
N LEU A 349 -12.22 -0.42 -20.50
CA LEU A 349 -12.22 0.69 -19.55
C LEU A 349 -13.09 1.86 -20.05
N GLU A 350 -13.99 2.37 -19.21
CA GLU A 350 -14.61 3.69 -19.39
C GLU A 350 -14.07 4.67 -18.36
N ALA A 351 -13.31 5.67 -18.80
CA ALA A 351 -12.77 6.72 -17.94
C ALA A 351 -13.34 8.08 -18.35
N LYS A 352 -13.86 8.84 -17.39
CA LYS A 352 -14.37 10.20 -17.62
C LYS A 352 -13.86 11.16 -16.56
N LYS A 353 -13.32 12.31 -16.98
CA LYS A 353 -12.78 13.35 -16.08
C LYS A 353 -11.74 12.77 -15.13
N ALA A 354 -10.59 12.45 -15.70
CA ALA A 354 -9.44 11.92 -14.97
C ALA A 354 -8.23 12.85 -15.10
N GLY A 355 -7.38 12.95 -14.08
CA GLY A 355 -6.06 13.56 -14.23
C GLY A 355 -5.25 12.85 -15.31
N ILE A 356 -5.03 11.56 -15.13
CA ILE A 356 -4.48 10.63 -16.13
C ILE A 356 -5.39 9.40 -16.20
N ALA A 357 -5.76 8.93 -17.39
CA ALA A 357 -6.56 7.69 -17.45
C ALA A 357 -5.69 6.45 -17.16
N ILE A 358 -4.56 6.26 -17.84
CA ILE A 358 -3.71 5.08 -17.63
C ILE A 358 -2.25 5.50 -17.53
N ALA A 359 -1.58 5.11 -16.45
CA ALA A 359 -0.16 5.35 -16.22
C ALA A 359 0.62 4.04 -16.06
N SER A 360 1.78 3.96 -16.73
CA SER A 360 2.77 2.90 -16.55
C SER A 360 4.10 3.52 -16.11
N LYS A 361 4.59 3.10 -14.94
CA LYS A 361 5.73 3.66 -14.23
C LYS A 361 6.78 2.57 -13.97
N ASP A 362 8.05 2.95 -13.89
CA ASP A 362 9.08 2.16 -13.18
C ASP A 362 9.20 0.69 -13.64
N LYS A 363 9.51 0.48 -14.92
CA LYS A 363 9.62 -0.85 -15.57
C LYS A 363 8.32 -1.65 -15.65
N SER A 364 7.18 -1.03 -15.39
CA SER A 364 5.88 -1.70 -15.55
C SER A 364 5.51 -1.92 -17.02
N ASN A 365 4.67 -2.91 -17.26
CA ASN A 365 4.06 -3.22 -18.54
C ASN A 365 2.54 -3.18 -18.41
N VAL A 366 1.90 -2.33 -19.21
CA VAL A 366 0.43 -2.24 -19.27
C VAL A 366 -0.05 -2.60 -20.67
N SER A 367 -0.93 -3.59 -20.76
CA SER A 367 -1.61 -3.99 -21.99
C SER A 367 -3.08 -3.61 -21.90
N VAL A 368 -3.60 -2.88 -22.89
CA VAL A 368 -4.98 -2.38 -22.90
C VAL A 368 -5.68 -2.80 -24.19
N VAL A 369 -6.88 -3.34 -24.06
CA VAL A 369 -7.78 -3.64 -25.18
C VAL A 369 -9.15 -3.07 -24.89
N GLY A 370 -9.58 -2.07 -25.67
CA GLY A 370 -10.86 -1.41 -25.46
C GLY A 370 -10.79 -0.40 -24.32
N ALA A 371 -10.71 0.89 -24.65
CA ALA A 371 -10.91 1.95 -23.68
C ALA A 371 -11.56 3.17 -24.31
N VAL A 372 -12.54 3.74 -23.61
CA VAL A 372 -13.16 5.02 -23.94
C VAL A 372 -12.77 6.02 -22.86
N ILE A 373 -11.94 6.99 -23.22
CA ILE A 373 -11.42 8.00 -22.30
C ILE A 373 -11.99 9.35 -22.71
N ARG A 374 -12.67 10.03 -21.77
CA ARG A 374 -13.33 11.32 -22.00
C ARG A 374 -12.84 12.36 -21.01
N GLU A 375 -12.57 13.57 -21.49
CA GLU A 375 -12.27 14.73 -20.63
C GLU A 375 -11.08 14.49 -19.69
N ALA A 376 -10.09 13.69 -20.09
CA ALA A 376 -8.90 13.44 -19.27
C ALA A 376 -7.81 14.50 -19.47
N GLY A 377 -7.04 14.82 -18.43
CA GLY A 377 -5.85 15.66 -18.57
C GLY A 377 -4.81 14.99 -19.48
N ILE A 378 -4.47 13.73 -19.16
CA ILE A 378 -3.64 12.87 -20.00
C ILE A 378 -4.38 11.55 -20.25
N GLY A 379 -4.42 11.11 -21.52
CA GLY A 379 -4.97 9.80 -21.86
C GLY A 379 -4.08 8.67 -21.32
N LEU A 380 -2.90 8.51 -21.92
CA LEU A 380 -1.92 7.50 -21.54
C LEU A 380 -0.59 8.14 -21.14
N ALA A 381 -0.05 7.80 -19.97
CA ALA A 381 1.24 8.29 -19.51
C ALA A 381 2.22 7.13 -19.27
N CYS A 382 3.45 7.25 -19.77
CA CYS A 382 4.48 6.24 -19.58
C CYS A 382 5.81 6.91 -19.22
N TYR A 383 6.32 6.67 -18.02
CA TYR A 383 7.50 7.36 -17.49
C TYR A 383 8.19 6.55 -16.39
N CYS A 384 9.33 7.03 -15.92
CA CYS A 384 10.15 6.43 -14.87
C CYS A 384 10.26 7.43 -13.71
N LYS A 385 9.45 7.22 -12.67
CA LYS A 385 9.46 7.99 -11.41
C LYS A 385 10.66 7.62 -10.55
N LYS A 386 10.97 6.33 -10.51
CA LYS A 386 11.99 5.71 -9.68
C LYS A 386 13.09 5.15 -10.59
N PRO A 387 14.20 5.90 -10.82
CA PRO A 387 15.15 5.54 -11.87
C PRO A 387 15.86 4.19 -11.70
N MET A 388 15.73 3.51 -10.54
CA MET A 388 16.37 2.22 -10.26
C MET A 388 15.70 1.07 -10.99
N PHE A 389 14.44 1.24 -11.39
CA PHE A 389 13.69 0.24 -12.14
C PHE A 389 14.01 0.33 -13.63
N GLY A 390 13.89 1.54 -14.18
CA GLY A 390 14.07 1.79 -15.61
C GLY A 390 12.75 2.05 -16.34
N PRO A 391 12.79 2.15 -17.67
CA PRO A 391 11.68 2.61 -18.47
C PRO A 391 10.50 1.64 -18.49
N ALA A 392 9.29 2.20 -18.56
CA ALA A 392 8.03 1.45 -18.59
C ALA A 392 7.47 1.33 -20.02
N SER A 393 6.41 0.54 -20.19
CA SER A 393 5.74 0.37 -21.49
C SER A 393 4.22 0.30 -21.39
N ILE A 394 3.55 0.78 -22.44
CA ILE A 394 2.10 0.59 -22.67
C ILE A 394 1.89 0.07 -24.10
N THR A 395 1.11 -1.00 -24.25
CA THR A 395 0.54 -1.42 -25.53
C THR A 395 -0.98 -1.30 -25.47
N ALA A 396 -1.56 -0.40 -26.25
CA ALA A 396 -2.98 -0.08 -26.18
C ALA A 396 -3.65 -0.22 -27.54
N ARG A 397 -4.75 -0.98 -27.60
CA ARG A 397 -5.52 -1.26 -28.81
C ARG A 397 -6.99 -0.90 -28.58
N GLN A 398 -7.66 -0.43 -29.64
CA GLN A 398 -9.07 -0.03 -29.59
C GLN A 398 -9.32 1.06 -28.54
N ILE A 399 -8.47 2.09 -28.57
CA ILE A 399 -8.56 3.25 -27.66
C ILE A 399 -9.25 4.40 -28.39
N GLU A 400 -10.29 4.93 -27.75
CA GLU A 400 -11.00 6.12 -28.18
C GLU A 400 -10.80 7.24 -27.16
N LEU A 401 -10.29 8.39 -27.62
CA LEU A 401 -10.03 9.56 -26.78
C LEU A 401 -10.95 10.70 -27.22
N TYR A 402 -11.64 11.32 -26.27
CA TYR A 402 -12.57 12.42 -26.52
C TYR A 402 -12.29 13.56 -25.54
N ASP A 403 -12.10 14.78 -26.06
CA ASP A 403 -11.87 15.97 -25.23
C ASP A 403 -10.73 15.81 -24.21
N THR A 404 -9.75 14.95 -24.50
CA THR A 404 -8.57 14.71 -23.68
C THR A 404 -7.51 15.75 -24.01
N ALA A 405 -7.03 16.49 -23.00
CA ALA A 405 -6.12 17.62 -23.20
C ALA A 405 -4.78 17.18 -23.82
N ARG A 406 -4.25 16.03 -23.41
CA ARG A 406 -3.06 15.41 -23.99
C ARG A 406 -3.29 13.91 -24.20
N ALA A 407 -3.25 13.46 -25.45
CA ALA A 407 -3.47 12.04 -25.77
C ALA A 407 -2.45 11.12 -25.08
N THR A 408 -1.16 11.43 -25.23
CA THR A 408 -0.07 10.64 -24.63
C THR A 408 1.05 11.49 -24.06
N LEU A 409 1.61 11.05 -22.93
CA LEU A 409 2.85 11.55 -22.33
C LEU A 409 3.85 10.40 -22.26
N VAL A 410 4.99 10.49 -22.95
CA VAL A 410 5.97 9.41 -23.01
C VAL A 410 7.36 9.96 -22.72
N GLN A 411 7.95 9.57 -21.59
CA GLN A 411 9.33 9.93 -21.28
C GLN A 411 10.29 9.17 -22.19
N THR A 412 11.34 9.84 -22.68
CA THR A 412 12.45 9.20 -23.40
C THR A 412 12.94 7.94 -22.70
N GLY A 413 13.00 6.84 -23.44
CA GLY A 413 13.35 5.49 -22.95
C GLY A 413 12.13 4.61 -22.68
N SER A 414 10.98 5.20 -22.33
CA SER A 414 9.69 4.49 -22.23
C SER A 414 8.99 4.41 -23.58
N SER A 415 7.94 3.59 -23.69
CA SER A 415 7.22 3.41 -24.96
C SER A 415 5.71 3.31 -24.79
N ILE A 416 4.97 3.91 -25.73
CA ILE A 416 3.53 3.68 -25.91
C ILE A 416 3.27 3.29 -27.37
N LEU A 417 2.68 2.11 -27.57
CA LEU A 417 2.11 1.69 -28.85
C LEU A 417 0.59 1.87 -28.80
N LEU A 418 0.08 2.95 -29.39
CA LEU A 418 -1.33 3.33 -29.35
C LEU A 418 -2.00 3.02 -30.69
N ASN A 419 -2.99 2.13 -30.70
CA ASN A 419 -3.72 1.69 -31.90
C ASN A 419 -2.79 1.31 -33.07
N GLY A 420 -1.66 0.65 -32.74
CA GLY A 420 -0.66 0.22 -33.71
C GLY A 420 0.36 1.30 -34.13
N THR A 421 0.28 2.52 -33.57
CA THR A 421 1.22 3.61 -33.85
C THR A 421 2.08 3.93 -32.63
N GLU A 422 3.40 3.88 -32.80
CA GLU A 422 4.35 4.29 -31.77
C GLU A 422 4.24 5.81 -31.52
N GLN A 423 4.22 6.19 -30.26
CA GLN A 423 4.01 7.58 -29.86
C GLN A 423 5.35 8.30 -29.63
N PRO A 424 5.43 9.61 -29.96
CA PRO A 424 6.67 10.37 -29.78
C PRO A 424 7.04 10.48 -28.30
N THR A 425 8.34 10.49 -28.04
CA THR A 425 8.91 10.63 -26.70
C THR A 425 9.41 12.06 -26.46
N GLU A 426 9.49 12.44 -25.19
CA GLU A 426 10.06 13.72 -24.76
C GLU A 426 10.92 13.57 -23.51
N SER A 427 11.83 14.53 -23.32
CA SER A 427 12.47 14.71 -22.01
C SER A 427 11.41 15.15 -21.00
N LEU A 428 11.29 14.43 -19.90
CA LEU A 428 10.30 14.68 -18.86
C LEU A 428 11.00 14.90 -17.52
N ASP A 429 10.73 16.06 -16.91
CA ASP A 429 11.01 16.27 -15.49
C ASP A 429 9.86 15.67 -14.67
N VAL A 430 10.10 14.46 -14.16
CA VAL A 430 9.08 13.72 -13.41
C VAL A 430 8.82 14.39 -12.05
N GLN A 431 9.80 15.08 -11.44
CA GLN A 431 9.56 15.77 -10.18
C GLN A 431 8.58 16.93 -10.37
N ALA A 432 8.74 17.70 -11.46
CA ALA A 432 7.82 18.77 -11.81
C ALA A 432 6.40 18.26 -12.16
N LEU A 433 6.28 17.04 -12.71
CA LEU A 433 4.99 16.41 -12.97
C LEU A 433 4.17 16.22 -11.68
N TYR A 434 4.83 15.84 -10.57
CA TYR A 434 4.18 15.64 -9.27
C TYR A 434 4.04 16.94 -8.46
N ALA A 435 4.99 17.86 -8.54
CA ALA A 435 4.92 19.13 -7.81
C ALA A 435 3.73 20.02 -8.23
N ASN A 436 3.23 19.86 -9.47
CA ASN A 436 2.04 20.56 -9.95
C ASN A 436 0.73 19.85 -9.58
N ALA A 437 0.79 18.60 -9.12
CA ALA A 437 -0.38 17.85 -8.64
C ALA A 437 -0.74 18.25 -7.20
N ASP A 438 0.26 18.49 -6.34
CA ASP A 438 0.09 18.91 -4.93
C ASP A 438 -0.40 20.37 -4.76
N ALA A 439 -0.50 21.13 -5.85
CA ALA A 439 -0.90 22.54 -5.86
C ALA A 439 -2.39 22.78 -6.21
N LYS A 440 -3.17 21.70 -6.38
CA LYS A 440 -4.61 21.71 -6.63
C LYS A 440 -5.36 21.10 -5.47
#